data_AF-A0A946UDK6-F1
#
_entry.id   AF-A0A946UDK6-F1
#
_cell.length_a   1.000
_cell.length_b   1.000
_cell.length_c   1.000
_cell.angle_alpha   90.00
_cell.angle_beta   90.00
_cell.angle_gamma   90.00
#
_symmetry.space_group_name_H-M   'P 1'
#
loop_
_entity.id
_entity.type
_entity.pdbx_description
1 polymer ?
#
loop_
_entity_poly.entity_id
_entity_poly.type
_entity_poly.pdbx_seq_one_letter_code
_entity_poly.pdbx_strand_id
1 'polypeptide(L)' 'MRFDSASLTTERFLADFWQRHPLLVRQAFPGFEPALDADDLAGLACEELAEARLVTGSFP' A
#
# COMPACT_ATOMS: atom_id res chain seq x y z
N MET A 1 -4.34 7.26 -17.54
CA MET A 1 -3.15 6.61 -18.13
C MET A 1 -2.84 5.37 -17.30
N ARG A 2 -2.83 4.18 -17.91
CA ARG A 2 -2.53 2.91 -17.22
C ARG A 2 -1.07 2.59 -17.51
N PHE A 3 -0.26 2.40 -16.47
CA PHE A 3 1.09 1.86 -16.60
C PHE A 3 1.04 0.38 -16.19
N ASP A 4 1.59 -0.49 -17.02
CA ASP A 4 1.98 -1.82 -16.60
C ASP A 4 3.22 -1.70 -15.70
N SER A 5 3.33 -2.55 -14.68
CA SER A 5 4.49 -2.55 -13.76
C SER A 5 5.81 -2.79 -14.49
N ALA A 6 5.76 -3.44 -15.66
CA ALA A 6 6.92 -3.70 -16.51
C ALA A 6 7.53 -2.44 -17.16
N SER A 7 6.79 -1.33 -17.31
CA SER A 7 7.28 -0.09 -17.97
C SER A 7 7.62 1.05 -17.01
N LEU A 8 7.37 0.88 -15.71
CA LEU A 8 7.67 1.91 -14.71
C LEU A 8 9.12 1.77 -14.23
N THR A 9 10.02 2.58 -14.78
CA THR A 9 11.39 2.71 -14.25
C THR A 9 11.43 3.70 -13.08
N THR A 10 12.46 3.58 -12.24
CA THR A 10 12.73 4.50 -11.12
C THR A 10 12.86 5.94 -11.60
N GLU A 11 13.61 6.18 -12.68
CA GLU A 11 13.84 7.52 -13.23
C GLU A 11 12.53 8.17 -13.65
N ARG A 12 11.68 7.42 -14.34
CA ARG A 12 10.37 7.90 -14.78
C ARG A 12 9.44 8.16 -13.59
N PHE A 13 9.45 7.28 -12.59
CA PHE A 13 8.66 7.47 -11.37
C PHE A 13 9.04 8.76 -10.65
N LEU A 14 10.33 9.00 -10.46
CA LEU A 14 10.84 10.18 -9.77
C LEU A 14 10.60 11.48 -10.56
N ALA A 15 10.75 11.46 -11.88
CA ALA A 15 10.56 12.64 -12.71
C ALA A 15 9.08 13.06 -12.81
N ASP A 16 8.18 12.11 -13.02
CA ASP A 16 6.80 12.40 -13.44
C ASP A 16 5.76 12.26 -12.32
N PHE A 17 6.01 11.45 -11.29
CA PHE A 17 4.99 11.06 -10.31
C PHE A 17 5.34 11.40 -8.86
N TRP A 18 6.57 11.14 -8.43
CA TRP A 18 6.98 11.34 -7.04
C TRP A 18 6.71 12.77 -6.56
N GLN A 19 5.90 12.90 -5.50
CA GLN A 19 5.44 14.19 -4.94
C GLN A 19 4.72 15.13 -5.93
N ARG A 20 4.26 14.65 -7.09
CA ARG A 20 3.58 15.47 -8.11
C ARG A 20 2.16 14.98 -8.39
N HIS A 21 2.01 13.70 -8.72
CA HIS A 21 0.74 13.13 -9.17
C HIS A 21 0.51 11.73 -8.59
N PRO A 22 -0.74 11.37 -8.24
CA PRO A 22 -1.06 10.01 -7.83
C PRO A 22 -0.86 9.03 -9.00
N LEU A 23 -0.39 7.83 -8.69
CA LEU A 23 -0.13 6.76 -9.65
C LEU A 23 -0.64 5.42 -9.11
N LEU A 24 -1.44 4.70 -9.89
CA LEU A 24 -1.83 3.32 -9.60
C LEU A 24 -0.96 2.36 -10.41
N VAL A 25 -0.10 1.60 -9.73
CA VAL A 25 0.72 0.53 -10.33
C VAL A 25 0.01 -0.80 -10.13
N ARG A 26 -0.55 -1.36 -11.22
CA ARG A 26 -1.25 -2.65 -11.18
C ARG A 26 -0.23 -3.77 -11.21
N GLN A 27 -0.45 -4.82 -10.41
CA GLN A 27 0.48 -5.97 -10.32
C GLN A 27 1.92 -5.52 -10.01
N ALA A 28 2.09 -4.59 -9.06
CA ALA A 28 3.42 -4.14 -8.62
C ALA A 28 4.24 -5.28 -8.01
N PHE A 29 3.56 -6.19 -7.30
CA PHE A 29 4.11 -7.44 -6.79
C PHE A 29 3.20 -8.58 -7.26
N PRO A 30 3.50 -9.23 -8.40
CA PRO A 30 2.75 -10.39 -8.85
C PRO A 30 2.81 -11.52 -7.82
N GLY A 31 1.66 -12.13 -7.50
CA GLY A 31 1.59 -13.22 -6.51
C GLY A 31 1.90 -12.77 -5.07
N PHE A 32 1.54 -11.53 -4.72
CA PHE A 32 1.72 -11.02 -3.36
C PHE A 32 0.96 -11.87 -2.34
N GLU A 33 1.70 -12.42 -1.38
CA GLU A 33 1.19 -13.07 -0.18
C GLU A 33 1.55 -12.22 1.04
N PRO A 34 0.57 -11.80 1.86
CA PRO A 34 0.85 -11.08 3.11
C PRO A 34 1.71 -11.91 4.06
N ALA A 35 2.67 -11.27 4.73
CA ALA A 35 3.51 -11.95 5.73
C ALA A 35 2.79 -12.24 7.05
N LEU A 36 1.68 -11.55 7.30
CA LEU A 36 0.85 -11.65 8.50
C LEU A 36 -0.61 -11.74 8.08
N ASP A 37 -1.39 -12.54 8.80
CA ASP A 37 -2.83 -12.57 8.61
C ASP A 37 -3.55 -11.48 9.44
N ALA A 38 -4.88 -11.49 9.41
CA ALA A 38 -5.69 -10.50 10.10
C ALA A 38 -5.62 -10.61 11.63
N ASP A 39 -5.52 -11.84 12.15
CA ASP A 39 -5.48 -12.10 13.59
C ASP A 39 -4.10 -11.73 14.14
N ASP A 40 -3.03 -12.05 13.40
CA ASP A 40 -1.66 -11.62 13.69
C ASP A 40 -1.57 -10.08 13.79
N LEU A 41 -2.14 -9.36 12.79
CA LEU A 41 -2.12 -7.91 12.77
C LEU A 41 -2.97 -7.30 13.91
N ALA A 42 -4.10 -7.93 14.25
CA ALA A 42 -4.92 -7.51 15.39
C ALA A 42 -4.19 -7.70 16.72
N GLY A 43 -3.45 -8.80 16.87
CA GLY A 43 -2.57 -9.04 18.02
C GLY A 43 -1.51 -7.96 18.15
N LEU A 44 -0.80 -7.65 17.06
CA LEU A 44 0.21 -6.58 17.03
C LEU A 44 -0.38 -5.21 17.40
N ALA A 45 -1.61 -4.91 16.98
CA ALA A 45 -2.27 -3.66 17.31
C ALA A 45 -2.57 -3.48 18.82
N CYS A 46 -2.50 -4.56 19.62
CA CYS A 46 -2.69 -4.53 21.06
C CYS A 46 -1.37 -4.40 21.85
N GLU A 47 -0.21 -4.39 21.19
CA GLU A 47 1.08 -4.21 21.86
C GLU A 47 1.28 -2.78 22.38
N GLU A 48 1.97 -2.64 23.51
CA GLU A 48 2.16 -1.35 24.20
C GLU A 48 2.82 -0.27 23.33
N LEU A 49 3.73 -0.68 22.44
CA LEU A 49 4.47 0.22 21.57
C LEU A 49 3.85 0.37 20.18
N ALA A 50 2.77 -0.35 19.88
CA ALA A 50 2.13 -0.30 18.57
C ALA A 50 1.25 0.94 18.44
N GLU A 51 1.55 1.79 17.45
CA GLU A 51 0.64 2.87 17.05
C GLU A 51 -0.47 2.33 16.16
N ALA A 52 -1.60 1.98 16.78
CA ALA A 52 -2.79 1.48 16.09
C ALA A 52 -4.00 2.40 16.28
N ARG A 53 -4.93 2.35 15.32
CA ARG A 53 -6.21 3.07 15.39
C ARG A 53 -7.35 2.23 14.82
N LEU A 54 -8.52 2.31 15.46
CA LEU A 54 -9.75 1.71 14.95
C LEU A 54 -10.64 2.84 14.42
N VAL A 55 -10.91 2.82 13.12
CA VAL A 55 -11.77 3.80 12.45
C VAL A 55 -13.10 3.14 12.12
N THR A 56 -14.18 3.60 12.75
CA THR A 56 -15.55 3.14 12.47
C THR A 56 -16.38 4.27 11.87
N GLY A 57 -17.26 3.94 10.95
CA GLY A 57 -18.27 4.86 10.42
C GLY A 57 -19.10 4.18 9.35
N SER A 58 -20.32 4.68 9.13
CA SER A 58 -21.08 4.37 7.92
C SER A 58 -20.61 5.30 6.81
N PHE A 59 -20.00 4.74 5.76
CA PHE A 59 -19.88 5.46 4.49
C PHE A 59 -21.28 5.80 3.97
N PRO A 60 -21.51 6.98 3.37
CA PRO A 60 -22.75 7.24 2.63
C PRO A 60 -22.95 6.26 1.46
#